data_AF-A0AAW2L5C6-F1
#
_entry.id   AF-A0AAW2L5C6-F1
#
_cell.length_a   1.000
_cell.length_b   1.000
_cell.length_c   1.000
_cell.angle_alpha   90.00
_cell.angle_beta   90.00
_cell.angle_gamma   90.00
#
_symmetry.space_group_name_H-M   'P 1'
#
loop_
_entity.id
_entity.type
_entity.pdbx_description
1 polymer ?
#
loop_
_entity_poly.entity_id
_entity_poly.type
_entity_poly.pdbx_seq_one_letter_code
_entity_poly.pdbx_strand_id
1 'polypeptide(L)'
;MIKTNIKWHFWQEFRIGSTNRRSYCRFSSDHQLENLISLLLSCKQTSQTAQIHGMMLKTGLDNNPFPLSKLLAQVCMQDIRYAAAVFEQIKSPNLYMFNTILRGYSISNDPQKGLALFNCMRGQNHRQDFLLDQFTFVSVLKSCSRLLEVWTGLGVHTVVLKSGFDLFLNVKNALLHFYCVCGRLPEAHQLFDELGAMRDLVSWNTLMGGYLCASQYDLVVDLFKNLCRDGTAISVTTALGVLSAVGN
;
A
#
# COMPACT_ATOMS: atom_id res chain seq x y z
N MET A 1 -26.72 -9.02 0.32
CA MET A 1 -26.86 -8.44 -1.03
C MET A 1 -26.95 -6.91 -0.89
N ILE A 2 -25.81 -6.23 -0.79
CA ILE A 2 -25.74 -4.76 -0.69
C ILE A 2 -25.05 -4.29 -1.97
N LYS A 3 -25.83 -3.67 -2.87
CA LYS A 3 -25.32 -3.01 -4.07
C LYS A 3 -24.72 -1.66 -3.64
N THR A 4 -23.41 -1.59 -3.43
CA THR A 4 -22.70 -0.30 -3.41
C THR A 4 -22.51 0.15 -4.86
N ASN A 5 -23.42 1.01 -5.29
CA ASN A 5 -23.51 1.58 -6.62
C ASN A 5 -22.48 2.72 -6.76
N ILE A 6 -21.19 2.39 -6.80
CA ILE A 6 -20.14 3.37 -7.11
C ILE A 6 -19.93 3.34 -8.62
N LYS A 7 -20.52 4.32 -9.32
CA LYS A 7 -20.39 4.49 -10.76
C LYS A 7 -18.96 4.92 -11.11
N TRP A 8 -18.14 3.95 -11.50
CA TRP A 8 -16.85 4.18 -12.17
C TRP A 8 -16.99 4.43 -13.69
N HIS A 9 -18.19 4.82 -14.15
CA HIS A 9 -18.53 5.00 -15.57
C HIS A 9 -17.93 6.26 -16.23
N PHE A 10 -17.16 7.06 -15.51
CA PHE A 10 -16.62 8.32 -16.06
C PHE A 10 -15.42 8.16 -17.02
N TRP A 11 -14.90 6.94 -17.19
CA TRP A 11 -13.73 6.67 -18.03
C TRP A 11 -14.04 6.29 -19.50
N GLN A 12 -15.29 6.42 -19.97
CA GLN A 12 -15.65 6.02 -21.34
C GLN A 12 -16.13 7.13 -22.29
N GLU A 13 -16.34 8.36 -21.85
CA GLU A 13 -16.78 9.42 -22.75
C GLU A 13 -15.99 10.71 -22.53
N PHE A 14 -15.33 11.16 -23.60
CA PHE A 14 -14.98 12.52 -24.01
C PHE A 14 -13.61 12.55 -24.71
N ARG A 15 -13.66 12.35 -26.03
CA ARG A 15 -12.66 12.83 -26.98
C ARG A 15 -13.17 14.13 -27.61
N ILE A 16 -12.20 15.00 -27.93
CA ILE A 16 -12.24 16.23 -28.74
C ILE A 16 -12.52 17.52 -27.94
N GLY A 17 -11.45 18.30 -27.79
CA GLY A 17 -11.45 19.67 -27.28
C GLY A 17 -10.02 20.21 -27.22
N SER A 18 -9.63 20.92 -28.29
CA SER A 18 -8.33 21.58 -28.48
C SER A 18 -7.94 22.55 -27.36
N THR A 19 -6.65 22.71 -27.06
CA THR A 19 -5.95 24.03 -27.09
C THR A 19 -4.47 23.96 -26.67
N ASN A 20 -3.68 24.74 -27.42
CA ASN A 20 -2.41 25.41 -27.12
C ASN A 20 -1.18 24.64 -26.63
N ARG A 21 -0.26 24.41 -27.58
CA ARG A 21 1.18 24.32 -27.30
C ARG A 21 1.68 25.67 -26.79
N ARG A 22 2.10 25.76 -25.53
CA ARG A 22 3.03 26.78 -25.06
C ARG A 22 4.38 26.14 -24.77
N SER A 23 5.38 26.58 -25.52
CA SER A 23 6.77 26.19 -25.42
C SER A 23 7.34 26.61 -24.06
N TYR A 24 7.92 25.69 -23.29
CA TYR A 24 8.59 26.01 -22.03
C TYR A 24 10.12 25.86 -22.16
N CYS A 25 10.81 26.92 -21.73
CA CYS A 25 12.26 27.02 -21.59
C CYS A 25 12.80 25.96 -20.63
N ARG A 26 13.76 25.14 -21.09
CA ARG A 26 14.29 23.96 -20.37
C ARG A 26 15.32 24.24 -19.27
N PHE A 27 15.67 25.50 -18.97
CA PHE A 27 16.74 25.81 -18.00
C PHE A 27 16.27 26.44 -16.67
N SER A 28 14.96 26.61 -16.45
CA SER A 28 14.37 27.16 -15.20
C SER A 28 13.60 26.13 -14.37
N SER A 29 13.41 24.90 -14.86
CA SER A 29 12.51 23.90 -14.27
C SER A 29 13.09 23.21 -13.04
N ASP A 30 14.39 22.91 -13.04
CA ASP A 30 14.96 21.98 -12.07
C ASP A 30 15.15 22.64 -10.70
N HIS A 31 15.61 23.89 -10.66
CA HIS A 31 15.69 24.65 -9.41
C HIS A 31 14.31 24.96 -8.81
N GLN A 32 13.31 25.23 -9.67
CA GLN A 32 11.92 25.40 -9.22
C GLN A 32 11.35 24.08 -8.66
N LEU A 33 11.73 22.95 -9.24
CA LEU A 33 11.30 21.63 -8.82
C LEU A 33 11.93 21.23 -7.48
N GLU A 34 13.23 21.47 -7.28
CA GLU A 34 13.89 21.22 -6.00
C GLU A 34 13.32 22.09 -4.88
N ASN A 35 13.07 23.38 -5.15
CA ASN A 35 12.42 24.29 -4.21
C ASN A 35 10.97 23.86 -3.90
N LEU A 36 10.24 23.34 -4.89
CA LEU A 36 8.89 22.80 -4.66
C LEU A 36 8.92 21.55 -3.77
N ILE A 37 9.89 20.65 -3.98
CA ILE A 37 10.05 19.43 -3.17
C ILE A 37 10.38 19.80 -1.73
N SER A 38 11.32 20.73 -1.51
CA SER A 38 11.69 21.17 -0.16
C SER A 38 10.50 21.82 0.57
N LEU A 39 9.73 22.65 -0.12
CA LEU A 39 8.50 23.24 0.41
C LEU A 39 7.46 22.17 0.76
N LEU A 40 7.22 21.20 -0.13
CA LEU A 40 6.29 20.09 0.13
C LEU A 40 6.69 19.30 1.37
N LEU A 41 7.97 18.92 1.50
CA LEU A 41 8.48 18.19 2.66
C LEU A 41 8.35 18.99 3.97
N SER A 42 8.40 20.32 3.90
CA SER A 42 8.24 21.19 5.07
C SER A 42 6.78 21.40 5.50
N CYS A 43 5.81 21.08 4.65
CA CYS A 43 4.40 21.27 4.94
C CYS A 43 3.92 20.32 6.03
N LYS A 44 3.29 20.88 7.07
CA LYS A 44 2.72 20.13 8.20
C LYS A 44 1.19 20.14 8.23
N GLN A 45 0.56 21.04 7.48
CA GLN A 45 -0.89 21.22 7.46
C GLN A 45 -1.44 21.10 6.04
N THR A 46 -2.66 20.55 5.93
CA THR A 46 -3.39 20.41 4.66
C THR A 46 -3.59 21.76 3.96
N SER A 47 -3.73 22.85 4.71
CA SER A 47 -3.86 24.22 4.19
C SER A 47 -2.64 24.66 3.37
N GLN A 48 -1.43 24.38 3.87
CA GLN A 48 -0.17 24.69 3.18
C GLN A 48 -0.04 23.86 1.89
N THR A 49 -0.37 22.57 1.99
CA THR A 49 -0.33 21.66 0.84
C THR A 49 -1.36 22.04 -0.24
N ALA A 50 -2.53 22.54 0.16
CA ALA A 50 -3.55 23.05 -0.76
C ALA A 50 -3.10 24.35 -1.46
N GLN A 51 -2.38 25.24 -0.77
CA GLN A 51 -1.78 26.43 -1.39
C GLN A 51 -0.75 26.05 -2.45
N ILE A 52 0.10 25.06 -2.15
CA ILE A 52 1.08 24.54 -3.12
C ILE A 52 0.37 23.90 -4.32
N HIS A 53 -0.67 23.10 -4.09
CA HIS A 53 -1.45 22.53 -5.17
C HIS A 53 -2.09 23.63 -6.05
N GLY A 54 -2.67 24.67 -5.44
CA GLY A 54 -3.20 25.82 -6.18
C GLY A 54 -2.14 26.58 -6.98
N MET A 55 -0.91 26.69 -6.46
CA MET A 55 0.23 27.24 -7.20
C MET A 55 0.59 26.35 -8.40
N MET A 56 0.64 25.02 -8.22
CA MET A 56 0.94 24.08 -9.30
C MET A 56 -0.07 24.17 -10.45
N LEU A 57 -1.36 24.31 -10.14
CA LEU A 57 -2.41 24.53 -11.14
C LEU A 57 -2.22 25.85 -11.90
N LYS A 58 -1.85 26.93 -11.20
CA LYS A 58 -1.62 28.24 -11.82
C LYS A 58 -0.39 28.25 -12.73
N THR A 59 0.66 27.51 -12.38
CA THR A 59 1.91 27.48 -13.14
C THR A 59 1.94 26.40 -14.22
N GLY A 60 0.94 25.50 -14.24
CA GLY A 60 0.88 24.37 -15.16
C GLY A 60 1.76 23.18 -14.78
N LEU A 61 2.36 23.21 -13.58
CA LEU A 61 3.21 22.12 -13.06
C LEU A 61 2.43 20.85 -12.75
N ASP A 62 1.12 20.95 -12.60
CA ASP A 62 0.17 19.83 -12.49
C ASP A 62 0.16 18.93 -13.74
N ASN A 63 0.54 19.45 -14.91
CA ASN A 63 0.67 18.64 -16.13
C ASN A 63 1.90 17.72 -16.13
N ASN A 64 2.84 17.92 -15.18
CA ASN A 64 4.02 17.08 -15.07
C ASN A 64 3.77 15.97 -14.01
N PRO A 65 3.90 14.68 -14.38
CA PRO A 65 3.67 13.57 -13.44
C PRO A 65 4.58 13.60 -12.22
N PHE A 66 5.82 14.10 -12.35
CA PHE A 66 6.78 14.03 -11.24
C PHE A 66 6.43 14.97 -10.07
N PRO A 67 6.25 16.30 -10.26
CA PRO A 67 5.75 17.19 -9.21
C PRO A 67 4.44 16.70 -8.58
N LEU A 68 3.52 16.23 -9.42
CA LEU A 68 2.21 15.75 -8.99
C LEU A 68 2.30 14.49 -8.13
N SER A 69 3.23 13.57 -8.45
CA SER A 69 3.48 12.38 -7.64
C SER A 69 4.05 12.72 -6.26
N LYS A 70 4.90 13.74 -6.17
CA LYS A 70 5.47 14.23 -4.89
C LYS A 70 4.41 14.94 -4.05
N LEU A 71 3.58 15.77 -4.67
CA LEU A 71 2.42 16.37 -4.02
C LEU A 71 1.51 15.28 -3.43
N LEU A 72 1.13 14.28 -4.24
CA LEU A 72 0.28 13.18 -3.78
C LEU A 72 0.90 12.42 -2.60
N ALA A 73 2.19 12.09 -2.65
CA ALA A 73 2.88 11.40 -1.57
C ALA A 73 2.84 12.22 -0.25
N GLN A 74 3.00 13.54 -0.34
CA GLN A 74 2.93 14.42 0.82
C GLN A 74 1.50 14.55 1.37
N VAL A 75 0.52 14.80 0.49
CA VAL A 75 -0.88 14.97 0.88
C VAL A 75 -1.43 13.69 1.52
N CYS A 76 -1.09 12.53 0.97
CA CYS A 76 -1.57 11.25 1.45
C CYS A 76 -1.25 10.99 2.93
N MET A 77 -0.16 11.55 3.45
CA MET A 77 0.22 11.44 4.86
C MET A 77 -0.60 12.36 5.78
N GLN A 78 -1.17 13.43 5.24
CA GLN A 78 -1.90 14.45 6.00
C GLN A 78 -3.42 14.26 5.89
N ASP A 79 -3.91 14.06 4.67
CA ASP A 79 -5.33 13.97 4.35
C ASP A 79 -5.56 13.09 3.11
N ILE A 80 -5.92 11.83 3.35
CA ILE A 80 -6.25 10.88 2.28
C ILE A 80 -7.46 11.30 1.43
N ARG A 81 -8.41 12.05 2.00
CA ARG A 81 -9.61 12.49 1.27
C ARG A 81 -9.24 13.56 0.26
N TYR A 82 -8.40 14.51 0.67
CA TYR A 82 -7.86 15.51 -0.24
C TYR A 82 -6.95 14.85 -1.29
N ALA A 83 -6.06 13.94 -0.90
CA ALA A 83 -5.20 13.21 -1.84
C ALA A 83 -6.02 12.48 -2.92
N ALA A 84 -7.11 11.82 -2.53
CA ALA A 84 -8.00 11.14 -3.46
C ALA A 84 -8.68 12.10 -4.44
N ALA A 85 -9.16 13.25 -3.95
CA ALA A 85 -9.78 14.26 -4.82
C ALA A 85 -8.78 14.87 -5.82
N VAL A 86 -7.51 15.02 -5.45
CA VAL A 86 -6.44 15.41 -6.37
C VAL A 86 -6.18 14.29 -7.39
N PHE A 87 -6.08 13.04 -6.91
CA PHE A 87 -5.82 11.87 -7.75
C PHE A 87 -6.90 11.66 -8.83
N GLU A 88 -8.17 11.89 -8.50
CA GLU A 88 -9.29 11.79 -9.45
C GLU A 88 -9.20 12.79 -10.61
N GLN A 89 -8.49 13.91 -10.44
CA GLN A 89 -8.31 14.93 -11.47
C GLN A 89 -7.14 14.61 -12.43
N ILE A 90 -6.35 13.57 -12.14
CA ILE A 90 -5.18 13.21 -12.94
C ILE A 90 -5.62 12.40 -14.15
N LYS A 91 -5.36 12.92 -15.36
CA LYS A 91 -5.77 12.26 -16.62
C LYS A 91 -5.03 10.94 -16.89
N SER A 92 -3.77 10.84 -16.47
CA SER A 92 -2.90 9.69 -16.73
C SER A 92 -2.00 9.36 -15.53
N PRO A 93 -2.57 8.84 -14.42
CA PRO A 93 -1.80 8.47 -13.25
C PRO A 93 -0.86 7.28 -13.55
N ASN A 94 0.35 7.33 -13.02
CA ASN A 94 1.33 6.25 -13.15
C ASN A 94 1.26 5.27 -11.94
N LEU A 95 1.99 4.14 -12.02
CA LEU A 95 2.02 3.12 -10.97
C LEU A 95 2.35 3.66 -9.58
N TYR A 96 3.30 4.57 -9.50
CA TYR A 96 3.67 5.19 -8.23
C TYR A 96 2.51 5.96 -7.59
N MET A 97 1.75 6.75 -8.36
CA MET A 97 0.61 7.51 -7.84
C MET A 97 -0.51 6.58 -7.34
N PHE A 98 -0.80 5.51 -8.09
CA PHE A 98 -1.77 4.49 -7.65
C PHE A 98 -1.31 3.82 -6.35
N ASN A 99 -0.06 3.34 -6.30
CA ASN A 99 0.50 2.72 -5.09
C ASN A 99 0.51 3.68 -3.90
N THR A 100 0.73 4.98 -4.15
CA THR A 100 0.66 6.01 -3.12
C THR A 100 -0.73 6.11 -2.51
N ILE A 101 -1.78 6.24 -3.33
CA ILE A 101 -3.17 6.31 -2.85
C ILE A 101 -3.61 4.99 -2.24
N LEU A 102 -3.25 3.85 -2.84
CA LEU A 102 -3.58 2.52 -2.35
C LEU A 102 -2.99 2.30 -0.95
N ARG A 103 -1.72 2.66 -0.76
CA ARG A 103 -1.06 2.65 0.56
C ARG A 103 -1.81 3.55 1.53
N GLY A 104 -2.17 4.76 1.11
CA GLY A 104 -2.98 5.69 1.89
C GLY A 104 -4.28 5.09 2.41
N TYR A 105 -5.07 4.46 1.54
CA TYR A 105 -6.29 3.77 1.96
C TYR A 105 -6.01 2.58 2.86
N SER A 106 -4.94 1.83 2.63
CA SER A 106 -4.58 0.67 3.46
C SER A 106 -4.30 1.02 4.92
N ILE A 107 -3.96 2.28 5.22
CA ILE A 107 -3.69 2.77 6.58
C ILE A 107 -4.77 3.74 7.12
N SER A 108 -5.65 4.26 6.26
CA SER A 108 -6.71 5.21 6.67
C SER A 108 -7.97 4.50 7.18
N ASN A 109 -8.98 5.23 7.64
CA ASN A 109 -10.25 4.63 8.08
C ASN A 109 -11.11 4.07 6.93
N ASP A 110 -10.66 4.16 5.67
CA ASP A 110 -11.41 3.75 4.49
C ASP A 110 -10.72 2.64 3.65
N PRO A 111 -10.29 1.49 4.22
CA PRO A 111 -9.56 0.45 3.47
C PRO A 111 -10.36 -0.18 2.33
N GLN A 112 -11.71 -0.12 2.37
CA GLN A 112 -12.61 -0.55 1.29
C GLN A 112 -12.32 0.20 -0.03
N LYS A 113 -12.00 1.51 0.06
CA LYS A 113 -11.64 2.30 -1.12
C LYS A 113 -10.33 1.83 -1.75
N GLY A 114 -9.40 1.32 -0.94
CA GLY A 114 -8.19 0.68 -1.43
C GLY A 114 -8.47 -0.58 -2.26
N LEU A 115 -9.41 -1.42 -1.82
CA LEU A 115 -9.82 -2.60 -2.59
C LEU A 115 -10.49 -2.21 -3.92
N ALA A 116 -11.35 -1.19 -3.90
CA ALA A 116 -11.98 -0.66 -5.11
C ALA A 116 -10.93 -0.13 -6.11
N LEU A 117 -9.93 0.61 -5.61
CA LEU A 117 -8.83 1.11 -6.44
C LEU A 117 -8.01 -0.04 -7.05
N PHE A 118 -7.69 -1.07 -6.28
CA PHE A 118 -6.99 -2.25 -6.78
C PHE A 118 -7.77 -2.96 -7.89
N ASN A 119 -9.08 -3.12 -7.73
CA ASN A 119 -9.92 -3.70 -8.79
C ASN A 119 -9.99 -2.81 -10.04
N CYS A 120 -9.98 -1.49 -9.87
CA CYS A 120 -9.86 -0.54 -10.98
C CYS A 120 -8.54 -0.71 -11.74
N MET A 121 -7.41 -0.77 -11.02
CA MET A 121 -6.08 -1.04 -11.61
C MET A 121 -6.09 -2.34 -12.42
N ARG A 122 -6.63 -3.42 -11.86
CA ARG A 122 -6.74 -4.72 -12.55
C ARG A 122 -7.63 -4.69 -13.79
N GLY A 123 -8.73 -3.93 -13.76
CA GLY A 123 -9.63 -3.79 -14.90
C GLY A 123 -9.02 -2.99 -16.06
N GLN A 124 -8.05 -2.11 -15.78
CA GLN A 124 -7.36 -1.29 -16.77
C GLN A 124 -6.19 -2.00 -17.47
N ASN A 125 -5.75 -3.17 -16.98
CA ASN A 125 -4.63 -3.96 -17.52
C ASN A 125 -4.75 -4.34 -19.01
N HIS A 126 -5.92 -4.20 -19.63
CA HIS A 126 -6.10 -4.50 -21.05
C HIS A 126 -5.75 -3.33 -22.00
N ARG A 127 -5.51 -2.12 -21.49
CA ARG A 127 -5.36 -0.91 -22.33
C ARG A 127 -4.07 -0.12 -22.14
N GLN A 128 -3.27 -0.46 -21.12
CA GLN A 128 -2.00 0.20 -20.84
C GLN A 128 -1.12 -0.76 -20.03
N ASP A 129 0.21 -0.69 -20.20
CA ASP A 129 1.25 -1.51 -19.56
C ASP A 129 1.32 -1.35 -18.04
N PHE A 130 0.19 -1.55 -17.35
CA PHE A 130 0.09 -1.34 -15.92
C PHE A 130 0.31 -2.67 -15.20
N LEU A 131 1.57 -3.02 -15.05
CA LEU A 131 1.98 -4.19 -14.28
C LEU A 131 1.93 -3.78 -12.80
N LEU A 132 1.00 -4.37 -12.04
CA LEU A 132 0.98 -4.30 -10.57
C LEU A 132 2.38 -4.65 -10.05
N ASP A 133 2.76 -4.17 -8.86
CA ASP A 133 4.03 -4.52 -8.23
C ASP A 133 3.87 -5.07 -6.81
N GLN A 134 5.00 -5.44 -6.19
CA GLN A 134 5.05 -5.92 -4.81
C GLN A 134 4.40 -4.94 -3.81
N PHE A 135 4.48 -3.63 -4.05
CA PHE A 135 3.90 -2.62 -3.15
C PHE A 135 2.39 -2.54 -3.29
N THR A 136 1.87 -2.79 -4.50
CA THR A 136 0.43 -2.98 -4.72
C THR A 136 -0.11 -4.11 -3.85
N PHE A 137 0.54 -5.28 -3.89
CA PHE A 137 0.08 -6.46 -3.16
C PHE A 137 0.17 -6.29 -1.64
N VAL A 138 1.27 -5.74 -1.14
CA VAL A 138 1.41 -5.44 0.30
C VAL A 138 0.28 -4.51 0.77
N SER A 139 -0.04 -3.47 0.01
CA SER A 139 -1.07 -2.50 0.39
C SER A 139 -2.48 -3.10 0.35
N VAL A 140 -2.82 -3.87 -0.69
CA VAL A 140 -4.16 -4.48 -0.80
C VAL A 140 -4.37 -5.60 0.23
N LEU A 141 -3.34 -6.42 0.53
CA LEU A 141 -3.41 -7.44 1.59
C LEU A 141 -3.59 -6.81 2.96
N LYS A 142 -2.95 -5.66 3.22
CA LYS A 142 -3.19 -4.88 4.43
C LYS A 142 -4.64 -4.41 4.52
N SER A 143 -5.22 -3.90 3.43
CA SER A 143 -6.66 -3.56 3.40
C SER A 143 -7.55 -4.78 3.68
N CYS A 144 -7.25 -5.94 3.08
CA CYS A 144 -7.98 -7.18 3.34
C CYS A 144 -7.91 -7.59 4.81
N SER A 145 -6.72 -7.52 5.41
CA SER A 145 -6.50 -7.85 6.83
C SER A 145 -7.34 -6.96 7.75
N ARG A 146 -7.34 -5.63 7.49
CA ARG A 146 -8.09 -4.67 8.30
C ARG A 146 -9.60 -4.79 8.17
N LEU A 147 -10.07 -5.34 7.06
CA LEU A 147 -11.48 -5.60 6.80
C LEU A 147 -11.92 -7.02 7.17
N LEU A 148 -10.98 -7.90 7.54
CA LEU A 148 -11.21 -9.33 7.74
C LEU A 148 -11.87 -10.01 6.51
N GLU A 149 -11.56 -9.49 5.31
CA GLU A 149 -12.14 -9.94 4.04
C GLU A 149 -11.38 -11.15 3.48
N VAL A 150 -11.63 -12.32 4.07
CA VAL A 150 -10.90 -13.56 3.78
C VAL A 150 -10.96 -13.94 2.30
N TRP A 151 -12.16 -13.92 1.70
CA TRP A 151 -12.35 -14.32 0.30
C TRP A 151 -11.62 -13.39 -0.67
N THR A 152 -11.66 -12.08 -0.40
CA THR A 152 -10.93 -11.10 -1.21
C THR A 152 -9.42 -11.32 -1.10
N GLY A 153 -8.90 -11.53 0.11
CA GLY A 153 -7.47 -11.78 0.31
C GLY A 153 -6.98 -13.09 -0.31
N LEU A 154 -7.78 -14.16 -0.29
CA LEU A 154 -7.47 -15.40 -1.02
C LEU A 154 -7.46 -15.18 -2.55
N GLY A 155 -8.40 -14.37 -3.06
CA GLY A 155 -8.38 -13.93 -4.45
C GLY A 155 -7.11 -13.15 -4.80
N VAL A 156 -6.67 -12.24 -3.92
CA VAL A 156 -5.40 -11.52 -4.07
C VAL A 156 -4.22 -12.48 -4.05
N HIS A 157 -4.16 -13.43 -3.13
CA HIS A 157 -3.09 -14.44 -3.08
C HIS A 157 -3.01 -15.24 -4.39
N THR A 158 -4.15 -15.63 -4.96
CA THR A 158 -4.18 -16.29 -6.27
C THR A 158 -3.57 -15.42 -7.37
N VAL A 159 -3.83 -14.10 -7.34
CA VAL A 159 -3.20 -13.17 -8.29
C VAL A 159 -1.70 -13.12 -8.06
N VAL A 160 -1.24 -12.98 -6.80
CA VAL A 160 0.18 -12.96 -6.43
C VAL A 160 0.94 -14.14 -7.06
N LEU A 161 0.43 -15.36 -6.86
CA LEU A 161 1.01 -16.59 -7.41
C LEU A 161 1.04 -16.58 -8.95
N LYS A 162 -0.08 -16.19 -9.59
CA LYS A 162 -0.16 -16.15 -11.06
C LYS A 162 0.76 -15.12 -11.70
N SER A 163 1.06 -14.04 -10.99
CA SER A 163 1.95 -12.98 -11.45
C SER A 163 3.40 -13.12 -11.00
N GLY A 164 3.74 -14.17 -10.24
CA GLY A 164 5.12 -14.44 -9.77
C GLY A 164 5.61 -13.48 -8.68
N PHE A 165 4.73 -12.75 -8.02
CA PHE A 165 5.11 -11.83 -6.93
C PHE A 165 5.25 -12.54 -5.58
N ASP A 166 4.94 -13.83 -5.53
CA ASP A 166 5.21 -14.68 -4.37
C ASP A 166 6.72 -14.82 -4.12
N LEU A 167 7.59 -14.55 -5.10
CA LEU A 167 9.04 -14.56 -4.93
C LEU A 167 9.55 -13.47 -3.97
N PHE A 168 8.79 -12.40 -3.72
CA PHE A 168 9.22 -11.30 -2.88
C PHE A 168 8.84 -11.52 -1.40
N LEU A 169 9.84 -11.50 -0.51
CA LEU A 169 9.66 -11.74 0.92
C LEU A 169 8.66 -10.78 1.58
N ASN A 170 8.64 -9.50 1.18
CA ASN A 170 7.68 -8.53 1.69
C ASN A 170 6.22 -8.90 1.35
N VAL A 171 5.96 -9.49 0.18
CA VAL A 171 4.63 -9.98 -0.22
C VAL A 171 4.28 -11.23 0.58
N LYS A 172 5.22 -12.17 0.75
CA LYS A 172 5.01 -13.35 1.62
C LYS A 172 4.73 -12.96 3.06
N ASN A 173 5.45 -11.98 3.63
CA ASN A 173 5.19 -11.45 4.97
C ASN A 173 3.83 -10.75 5.07
N ALA A 174 3.39 -10.04 4.02
CA ALA A 174 2.05 -9.46 3.98
C ALA A 174 0.94 -10.52 3.92
N LEU A 175 1.16 -11.62 3.17
CA LEU A 175 0.26 -12.77 3.14
C LEU A 175 0.20 -13.48 4.50
N LEU A 176 1.36 -13.70 5.12
CA LEU A 176 1.47 -14.29 6.45
C LEU A 176 0.67 -13.49 7.48
N HIS A 177 0.85 -12.16 7.50
CA HIS A 177 0.08 -11.27 8.36
C HIS A 177 -1.42 -11.36 8.07
N PHE A 178 -1.81 -11.35 6.79
CA PHE A 178 -3.21 -11.48 6.38
C PHE A 178 -3.84 -12.78 6.91
N TYR A 179 -3.15 -13.91 6.78
CA TYR A 179 -3.63 -15.20 7.28
C TYR A 179 -3.76 -15.21 8.82
N CYS A 180 -2.77 -14.69 9.55
CA CYS A 180 -2.84 -14.55 11.00
C CYS A 180 -4.06 -13.73 11.44
N VAL A 181 -4.21 -12.51 10.90
CA VAL A 181 -5.30 -11.60 11.29
C VAL A 181 -6.68 -12.13 10.92
N CYS A 182 -6.78 -12.86 9.82
CA CYS A 182 -8.03 -13.49 9.38
C CYS A 182 -8.33 -14.82 10.07
N GLY A 183 -7.56 -15.22 11.09
CA GLY A 183 -7.78 -16.45 11.86
C GLY A 183 -7.44 -17.74 11.09
N ARG A 184 -6.71 -17.64 9.99
CA ARG A 184 -6.27 -18.77 9.14
C ARG A 184 -4.85 -19.19 9.55
N LEU A 185 -4.69 -19.50 10.83
CA LEU A 185 -3.40 -19.85 11.43
C LEU A 185 -2.74 -21.10 10.83
N PRO A 186 -3.46 -22.17 10.45
CA PRO A 186 -2.84 -23.30 9.77
C PRO A 186 -2.17 -22.89 8.45
N GLU A 187 -2.83 -22.06 7.64
CA GLU A 187 -2.27 -21.54 6.40
C GLU A 187 -1.12 -20.55 6.64
N ALA A 188 -1.20 -19.75 7.71
CA ALA A 188 -0.10 -18.89 8.13
C ALA A 188 1.14 -19.71 8.49
N HIS A 189 0.98 -20.78 9.27
CA HIS A 189 2.09 -21.66 9.65
C HIS A 189 2.69 -22.37 8.42
N GLN A 190 1.84 -22.89 7.53
CA GLN A 190 2.30 -23.52 6.29
C GLN A 190 3.13 -22.54 5.45
N LEU A 191 2.64 -21.31 5.24
CA LEU A 191 3.39 -20.29 4.49
C LEU A 191 4.72 -19.94 5.18
N PHE A 192 4.72 -19.92 6.52
CA PHE A 192 5.94 -19.72 7.30
C PHE A 192 6.94 -20.87 7.10
N ASP A 193 6.49 -22.12 7.01
CA ASP A 193 7.31 -23.29 6.65
C ASP A 193 7.89 -23.19 5.25
N GLU A 194 7.08 -22.79 4.28
CA GLU A 194 7.51 -22.59 2.89
C GLU A 194 8.54 -21.45 2.71
N LEU A 195 8.65 -20.52 3.67
CA LEU A 195 9.69 -19.49 3.65
C LEU A 195 11.11 -20.06 3.87
N GLY A 196 11.25 -21.14 4.63
CA GLY A 196 12.55 -21.76 4.94
C GLY A 196 13.62 -20.74 5.35
N ALA A 197 14.76 -20.74 4.66
CA ALA A 197 15.88 -19.84 4.95
C ALA A 197 15.63 -18.36 4.63
N MET A 198 14.52 -18.01 3.96
CA MET A 198 14.17 -16.61 3.66
C MET A 198 13.47 -15.89 4.82
N ARG A 199 13.15 -16.60 5.91
CA ARG A 199 12.47 -16.02 7.08
C ARG A 199 13.31 -14.87 7.64
N ASP A 200 12.69 -13.70 7.77
CA ASP A 200 13.26 -12.58 8.50
C ASP A 200 12.57 -12.40 9.85
N LEU A 201 13.08 -11.48 10.66
CA LEU A 201 12.50 -11.17 11.95
C LEU A 201 11.01 -10.73 11.84
N VAL A 202 10.60 -10.18 10.70
CA VAL A 202 9.20 -9.82 10.44
C VAL A 202 8.36 -11.09 10.28
N SER A 203 8.82 -12.11 9.54
CA SER A 203 8.14 -13.40 9.42
C SER A 203 7.89 -14.04 10.80
N TRP A 204 8.94 -14.12 11.61
CA TRP A 204 8.88 -14.69 12.96
C TRP A 204 7.90 -13.95 13.86
N ASN A 205 8.04 -12.63 13.95
CA ASN A 205 7.17 -11.81 14.80
C ASN A 205 5.71 -11.84 14.35
N THR A 206 5.47 -11.93 13.04
CA THR A 206 4.11 -12.00 12.49
C THR A 206 3.41 -13.29 12.90
N LEU A 207 4.08 -14.44 12.80
CA LEU A 207 3.49 -15.72 13.19
C LEU A 207 3.32 -15.83 14.71
N MET A 208 4.35 -15.45 15.49
CA MET A 208 4.25 -15.41 16.95
C MET A 208 3.12 -14.49 17.43
N GLY A 209 2.98 -13.30 16.83
CA GLY A 209 1.87 -12.39 17.12
C GLY A 209 0.50 -13.00 16.81
N GLY A 210 0.40 -13.74 15.71
CA GLY A 210 -0.82 -14.49 15.36
C GLY A 210 -1.21 -15.52 16.42
N TYR A 211 -0.25 -16.33 16.87
CA TYR A 211 -0.50 -17.32 17.93
C TYR A 211 -0.80 -16.69 19.29
N LEU A 212 -0.14 -15.58 19.61
CA LEU A 212 -0.40 -14.83 20.83
C LEU A 212 -1.85 -14.32 20.87
N CYS A 213 -2.35 -13.76 19.76
CA CYS A 213 -3.74 -13.32 19.64
C CYS A 213 -4.75 -14.48 19.74
N ALA A 214 -4.34 -15.70 19.39
CA ALA A 214 -5.16 -16.91 19.52
C ALA A 214 -4.94 -17.66 20.84
N SER A 215 -4.21 -17.08 21.80
CA SER A 215 -3.88 -17.68 23.10
C SER A 215 -3.18 -19.05 23.01
N GLN A 216 -2.41 -19.29 21.93
CA GLN A 216 -1.61 -20.51 21.75
C GLN A 216 -0.18 -20.28 22.26
N TYR A 217 -0.05 -20.04 23.56
CA TYR A 217 1.20 -19.60 24.19
C TYR A 217 2.35 -20.60 24.05
N ASP A 218 2.07 -21.91 24.10
CA ASP A 218 3.07 -22.96 23.92
C ASP A 218 3.77 -22.84 22.56
N LEU A 219 3.01 -22.59 21.50
CA LEU A 219 3.54 -22.41 20.15
C LEU A 219 4.37 -21.12 20.02
N VAL A 220 4.00 -20.06 20.75
CA VAL A 220 4.81 -18.82 20.80
C VAL A 220 6.17 -19.11 21.42
N VAL A 221 6.20 -19.84 22.54
CA VAL A 221 7.44 -20.20 23.23
C VAL A 221 8.31 -21.10 22.34
N ASP A 222 7.72 -22.07 21.64
CA ASP A 222 8.46 -22.96 20.75
C ASP A 222 9.00 -22.23 19.50
N LEU A 223 8.21 -21.33 18.91
CA LEU A 223 8.71 -20.46 17.84
C LEU A 223 9.86 -19.57 18.31
N PHE A 224 9.79 -19.04 19.53
CA PHE A 224 10.89 -18.23 20.08
C PHE A 224 12.16 -19.05 20.28
N LYS A 225 12.05 -20.28 20.79
CA LYS A 225 13.22 -21.19 20.89
C LYS A 225 13.83 -21.46 19.52
N ASN A 226 13.00 -21.64 18.49
CA ASN A 226 13.47 -21.86 17.12
C ASN A 226 14.15 -20.61 16.55
N LEU A 227 13.60 -19.41 16.76
CA LEU A 227 14.24 -18.14 16.39
C LEU A 227 15.64 -17.99 17.02
N CYS A 228 15.77 -18.32 18.31
CA CYS A 228 17.06 -18.27 19.02
C CYS A 228 18.08 -19.26 18.43
N ARG A 229 17.63 -20.44 17.98
CA ARG A 229 18.49 -21.44 17.32
C ARG A 229 18.91 -21.02 15.92
N ASP A 230 18.04 -20.33 15.20
CA ASP A 230 18.32 -19.78 13.87
C ASP A 230 19.28 -18.57 13.91
N GLY A 231 19.68 -18.10 15.10
CA GLY A 231 20.67 -17.03 15.26
C GLY A 231 20.20 -15.65 14.79
N THR A 232 18.90 -15.48 14.56
CA THR A 232 18.32 -14.19 14.14
C THR A 232 18.30 -13.21 15.32
N ALA A 233 18.77 -11.98 15.10
CA ALA A 233 18.83 -10.97 16.15
C ALA A 233 17.42 -10.62 16.69
N ILE A 234 17.21 -10.86 17.98
CA ILE A 234 15.94 -10.65 18.67
C ILE A 234 15.68 -9.15 18.86
N SER A 235 14.45 -8.69 18.62
CA SER A 235 14.02 -7.32 18.90
C SER A 235 13.21 -7.20 20.20
N VAL A 236 13.07 -5.97 20.71
CA VAL A 236 12.22 -5.63 21.87
C VAL A 236 10.77 -6.11 21.67
N THR A 237 10.22 -6.02 20.45
CA THR A 237 8.86 -6.51 20.15
C THR A 237 8.75 -8.03 20.32
N THR A 238 9.82 -8.76 19.98
CA THR A 238 9.91 -10.21 20.16
C THR A 238 9.91 -10.55 21.65
N ALA A 239 10.75 -9.87 22.44
CA ALA A 239 10.86 -10.09 23.88
C ALA A 239 9.55 -9.77 24.62
N LEU A 240 8.87 -8.67 24.27
CA LEU A 240 7.57 -8.31 24.85
C LEU A 240 6.49 -9.35 24.54
N GLY A 241 6.43 -9.85 23.30
CA GLY A 241 5.49 -10.90 22.91
C GLY A 241 5.67 -12.17 23.74
N VAL A 242 6.91 -12.62 23.94
CA VAL A 242 7.22 -13.81 24.75
C VAL A 242 6.91 -13.58 26.22
N LEU A 243 7.27 -12.43 26.79
CA LEU A 243 6.94 -12.11 28.19
C LEU A 243 5.43 -12.12 28.44
N SER A 244 4.64 -11.63 27.49
CA SER A 244 3.18 -11.69 27.58
C SER A 244 2.61 -13.11 27.48
N ALA A 245 3.32 -14.02 26.81
CA ALA A 245 2.94 -15.44 26.72
C ALA A 245 3.33 -16.23 27.98
N VAL A 246 4.44 -15.89 28.64
CA VAL A 246 4.96 -16.60 29.83
C VAL A 246 4.38 -16.05 31.14
N GLY A 247 3.87 -14.81 31.14
CA GLY A 247 3.32 -14.15 32.33
C GLY A 247 1.84 -14.43 32.63
N ASN A 248 1.13 -15.21 31.81
CA ASN A 248 -0.24 -15.67 32.03
C ASN A 248 -0.26 -17.16 32.40
#